data_AF-A0A158FHG1-F1
#
_entry.id   AF-A0A158FHG1-F1
#
_cell.length_a   1.000
_cell.length_b   1.000
_cell.length_c   1.000
_cell.angle_alpha   90.00
_cell.angle_beta   90.00
_cell.angle_gamma   90.00
#
_symmetry.space_group_name_H-M   'P 1'
#
loop_
_entity.id
_entity.type
_entity.pdbx_description
1 polymer ?
#
loop_
_entity_poly.entity_id
_entity_poly.type
_entity_poly.pdbx_seq_one_letter_code
_entity_poly.pdbx_strand_id
1 'polypeptide(L)'
;MTEFEPHGIHRMAGYFFKQSAEDYGAARCCLLHGLFPGFVMAEQAVEKLIKAFLLTADPTFKPKKGQGHNLAAFCARLIEKYPAISLDGFEPTIQLLQACYDGRYPDSAADPMPRATAELHNVDRLYMHLADQAPLAGDRKWSIGVFPHLYMAHLGVSNMPDGKWMLHGNAAAMRLLTGRPLPAIVERWRNAAALHPHAIP
;
A
#
# COMPACT_ATOMS: atom_id res chain seq x y z
N MET A 1 5.94 -19.19 10.67
CA MET A 1 5.12 -18.76 9.52
C MET A 1 5.46 -19.67 8.36
N THR A 2 4.46 -20.23 7.68
CA THR A 2 4.66 -20.93 6.39
C THR A 2 5.25 -19.97 5.37
N GLU A 3 6.13 -20.47 4.51
CA GLU A 3 6.72 -19.64 3.47
C GLU A 3 5.62 -19.20 2.48
N PHE A 4 5.49 -17.89 2.25
CA PHE A 4 4.60 -17.37 1.22
C PHE A 4 5.06 -17.90 -0.15
N GLU A 5 4.16 -18.10 -1.14
CA GLU A 5 4.48 -18.72 -2.44
C GLU A 5 3.60 -18.11 -3.56
N PRO A 6 3.96 -16.93 -4.11
CA PRO A 6 3.13 -16.18 -5.05
C PRO A 6 3.02 -16.83 -6.43
N HIS A 7 3.84 -17.84 -6.70
CA HIS A 7 3.74 -18.67 -7.92
C HIS A 7 3.19 -20.07 -7.64
N GLY A 8 2.94 -20.39 -6.37
CA GLY A 8 2.41 -21.67 -5.89
C GLY A 8 1.05 -21.49 -5.25
N ILE A 9 0.87 -22.06 -4.05
CA ILE A 9 -0.42 -22.08 -3.35
C ILE A 9 -0.96 -20.68 -3.00
N HIS A 10 -0.09 -19.68 -2.89
CA HIS A 10 -0.45 -18.30 -2.53
C HIS A 10 -0.58 -17.37 -3.75
N ARG A 11 -0.68 -17.91 -4.97
CA ARG A 11 -0.75 -17.10 -6.20
C ARG A 11 -1.88 -16.07 -6.18
N MET A 12 -3.05 -16.45 -5.70
CA MET A 12 -4.17 -15.50 -5.58
C MET A 12 -3.88 -14.38 -4.58
N ALA A 13 -3.29 -14.69 -3.43
CA ALA A 13 -2.89 -13.65 -2.48
C ALA A 13 -1.90 -12.67 -3.12
N GLY A 14 -0.92 -13.17 -3.88
CA GLY A 14 0.03 -12.36 -4.63
C GLY A 14 -0.64 -11.37 -5.60
N TYR A 15 -1.65 -11.81 -6.35
CA TYR A 15 -2.41 -10.92 -7.23
C TYR A 15 -3.18 -9.83 -6.45
N PHE A 16 -3.79 -10.19 -5.33
CA PHE A 16 -4.50 -9.23 -4.49
C PHE A 16 -3.55 -8.18 -3.87
N PHE A 17 -2.37 -8.60 -3.41
CA PHE A 17 -1.36 -7.66 -2.92
C PHE A 17 -0.90 -6.69 -4.02
N LYS A 18 -0.62 -7.20 -5.22
CA LYS A 18 -0.21 -6.36 -6.36
C LYS A 18 -1.31 -5.37 -6.74
N GLN A 19 -2.54 -5.84 -6.93
CA GLN A 19 -3.66 -4.98 -7.32
C GLN A 19 -3.96 -3.93 -6.24
N SER A 20 -3.87 -4.32 -4.97
CA SER A 20 -3.99 -3.39 -3.84
C SER A 20 -2.97 -2.25 -3.93
N ALA A 21 -1.71 -2.56 -4.23
CA ALA A 21 -0.66 -1.56 -4.36
C ALA A 21 -0.91 -0.60 -5.52
N GLU A 22 -1.31 -1.12 -6.68
CA GLU A 22 -1.64 -0.33 -7.86
C GLU A 22 -2.83 0.60 -7.61
N ASP A 23 -3.90 0.08 -6.99
CA ASP A 23 -5.08 0.87 -6.64
C ASP A 23 -4.76 1.97 -5.62
N TYR A 24 -3.88 1.69 -4.64
CA TYR A 24 -3.40 2.69 -3.68
C TYR A 24 -2.56 3.78 -4.36
N GLY A 25 -1.64 3.41 -5.25
CA GLY A 25 -0.88 4.36 -6.06
C GLY A 25 -1.80 5.27 -6.89
N ALA A 26 -2.78 4.68 -7.58
CA ALA A 26 -3.78 5.41 -8.35
C ALA A 26 -4.63 6.34 -7.47
N ALA A 27 -5.09 5.86 -6.31
CA ALA A 27 -5.85 6.65 -5.34
C ALA A 27 -5.10 7.93 -4.96
N ARG A 28 -3.81 7.81 -4.64
CA ARG A 28 -2.96 8.96 -4.28
C ARG A 28 -2.77 9.91 -5.44
N CYS A 29 -2.50 9.40 -6.63
CA CYS A 29 -2.41 10.24 -7.84
C CYS A 29 -3.70 11.05 -8.03
N CYS A 30 -4.86 10.41 -7.94
CA CYS A 30 -6.15 11.09 -8.05
C CYS A 30 -6.32 12.18 -6.97
N LEU A 31 -6.12 11.82 -5.70
CA LEU A 31 -6.36 12.74 -4.58
C LEU A 31 -5.40 13.94 -4.61
N LEU A 32 -4.11 13.73 -4.92
CA LEU A 32 -3.14 14.82 -5.04
C LEU A 32 -3.46 15.81 -6.18
N HIS A 33 -4.24 15.37 -7.19
CA HIS A 33 -4.74 16.22 -8.28
C HIS A 33 -6.18 16.72 -8.05
N GLY A 34 -6.72 16.57 -6.83
CA GLY A 34 -8.07 17.01 -6.48
C GLY A 34 -9.20 16.14 -7.06
N LEU A 35 -8.89 14.93 -7.51
CA LEU A 35 -9.88 13.97 -8.02
C LEU A 35 -10.36 13.07 -6.88
N PHE A 36 -11.50 13.40 -6.29
CA PHE A 36 -12.09 12.68 -5.16
C PHE A 36 -12.56 11.23 -5.40
N PRO A 37 -12.78 10.74 -6.64
CA PRO A 37 -12.90 9.30 -6.89
C PRO A 37 -11.71 8.48 -6.39
N GLY A 38 -10.56 9.12 -6.13
CA GLY A 38 -9.42 8.48 -5.46
C GLY A 38 -9.75 7.87 -4.09
N PHE A 39 -10.75 8.36 -3.35
CA PHE A 39 -11.20 7.71 -2.11
C PHE A 39 -11.88 6.36 -2.35
N VAL A 40 -12.59 6.18 -3.47
CA VAL A 40 -13.16 4.89 -3.87
C VAL A 40 -12.03 3.90 -4.20
N MET A 41 -10.99 4.38 -4.89
CA MET A 41 -9.79 3.57 -5.17
C MET A 41 -9.04 3.21 -3.88
N ALA A 42 -8.96 4.13 -2.92
CA ALA A 42 -8.35 3.87 -1.62
C ALA A 42 -9.11 2.80 -0.82
N GLU A 43 -10.44 2.84 -0.79
CA GLU A 43 -11.26 1.77 -0.20
C GLU A 43 -10.91 0.43 -0.84
N GLN A 44 -10.94 0.39 -2.18
CA GLN A 44 -10.66 -0.81 -2.95
C GLN A 44 -9.26 -1.34 -2.69
N ALA A 45 -8.27 -0.47 -2.51
CA ALA A 45 -6.91 -0.83 -2.19
C ALA A 45 -6.82 -1.50 -0.81
N VAL A 46 -7.42 -0.90 0.22
CA VAL A 46 -7.46 -1.47 1.58
C VAL A 46 -8.20 -2.80 1.59
N GLU A 47 -9.35 -2.88 0.93
CA GLU A 47 -10.14 -4.12 0.85
C GLU A 47 -9.32 -5.26 0.21
N LYS A 48 -8.65 -4.99 -0.92
CA LYS A 48 -7.80 -5.97 -1.60
C LYS A 48 -6.60 -6.38 -0.75
N LEU A 49 -6.01 -5.44 0.01
CA LEU A 49 -4.94 -5.75 0.94
C LEU A 49 -5.42 -6.78 1.97
N ILE A 50 -6.54 -6.51 2.63
CA ILE A 50 -7.13 -7.42 3.64
C ILE A 50 -7.50 -8.78 3.02
N LYS A 51 -8.06 -8.81 1.81
CA LYS A 51 -8.32 -10.07 1.10
C LYS A 51 -7.04 -10.87 0.86
N ALA A 52 -5.91 -10.20 0.57
CA ALA A 52 -4.62 -10.86 0.42
C ALA A 52 -4.13 -11.50 1.73
N PHE A 53 -4.32 -10.82 2.88
CA PHE A 53 -4.07 -11.40 4.20
C PHE A 53 -4.86 -12.67 4.43
N LEU A 54 -6.17 -12.63 4.17
CA LEU A 54 -7.07 -13.76 4.39
C LEU A 54 -6.70 -14.94 3.46
N LEU A 55 -6.39 -14.67 2.19
CA LEU A 55 -5.93 -15.68 1.23
C LEU A 55 -4.56 -16.28 1.58
N THR A 56 -3.68 -15.52 2.24
CA THR A 56 -2.41 -16.04 2.73
C THR A 56 -2.62 -16.99 3.91
N ALA A 57 -3.59 -16.68 4.77
CA ALA A 57 -3.93 -17.52 5.92
C ALA A 57 -4.73 -18.77 5.52
N ASP A 58 -5.56 -18.64 4.49
CA ASP A 58 -6.45 -19.66 3.96
C ASP A 58 -6.56 -19.50 2.44
N PRO A 59 -5.76 -20.24 1.65
CA PRO A 59 -5.82 -20.20 0.18
C PRO A 59 -7.17 -20.62 -0.41
N THR A 60 -8.03 -21.28 0.38
CA THR A 60 -9.36 -21.72 -0.05
C THR A 60 -10.42 -20.64 0.17
N PHE A 61 -10.07 -19.54 0.86
CA PHE A 61 -10.95 -18.40 1.05
C PHE A 61 -11.43 -17.89 -0.31
N LYS A 62 -12.76 -17.89 -0.51
CA LYS A 62 -13.38 -17.36 -1.72
C LYS A 62 -13.88 -15.94 -1.43
N PRO A 63 -13.25 -14.89 -1.97
CA PRO A 63 -13.85 -13.57 -1.96
C PRO A 63 -15.15 -13.66 -2.76
N LYS A 64 -16.30 -13.55 -2.08
CA LYS A 64 -17.60 -13.71 -2.75
C LYS A 64 -17.77 -12.60 -3.78
N LYS A 65 -17.84 -12.98 -5.05
CA LYS A 65 -18.10 -12.07 -6.17
C LYS A 65 -19.51 -11.49 -6.00
N GLY A 66 -19.66 -10.17 -5.98
CA GLY A 66 -20.98 -9.50 -5.99
C GLY A 66 -21.75 -9.45 -4.67
N GLN A 67 -21.27 -10.06 -3.57
CA GLN A 67 -21.81 -9.78 -2.24
C GLN A 67 -20.96 -8.70 -1.58
N GLY A 68 -21.40 -7.44 -1.78
CA GLY A 68 -21.07 -6.24 -1.00
C GLY A 68 -19.61 -6.05 -0.64
N HIS A 69 -18.96 -5.07 -1.25
CA HIS A 69 -17.73 -4.50 -0.72
C HIS A 69 -18.05 -3.94 0.67
N ASN A 70 -17.73 -4.70 1.71
CA ASN A 70 -17.98 -4.37 3.10
C ASN A 70 -16.65 -4.45 3.83
N LEU A 71 -15.98 -3.31 3.84
CA LEU A 71 -14.66 -3.15 4.42
C LEU A 71 -14.67 -3.50 5.91
N ALA A 72 -15.71 -3.10 6.65
CA ALA A 72 -15.86 -3.41 8.07
C ALA A 72 -15.93 -4.92 8.34
N ALA A 73 -16.67 -5.67 7.52
CA ALA A 73 -16.73 -7.13 7.62
C ALA A 73 -15.37 -7.79 7.33
N PHE A 74 -14.61 -7.25 6.37
CA PHE A 74 -13.24 -7.73 6.11
C PHE A 74 -12.29 -7.40 7.25
N CYS A 75 -12.36 -6.19 7.84
CA CYS A 75 -11.58 -5.82 9.02
C CYS A 75 -11.85 -6.74 10.20
N ALA A 76 -13.13 -7.06 10.49
CA ALA A 76 -13.50 -7.98 11.57
C ALA A 76 -12.87 -9.38 11.35
N ARG A 77 -12.96 -9.90 10.12
CA ARG A 77 -12.35 -11.19 9.76
C ARG A 77 -10.82 -11.17 9.81
N LEU A 78 -10.21 -10.03 9.47
CA LEU A 78 -8.77 -9.86 9.59
C LEU A 78 -8.33 -10.00 11.05
N ILE A 79 -8.97 -9.27 11.96
CA ILE A 79 -8.64 -9.28 13.39
C ILE A 79 -8.88 -10.69 13.97
N GLU A 80 -9.97 -11.34 13.60
CA GLU A 80 -10.25 -12.73 14.01
C GLU A 80 -9.12 -13.69 13.59
N LYS A 81 -8.63 -13.56 12.34
CA LYS A 81 -7.59 -14.44 11.80
C LYS A 81 -6.17 -14.05 12.24
N TYR A 82 -5.95 -12.77 12.51
CA TYR A 82 -4.66 -12.18 12.90
C TYR A 82 -4.83 -11.29 14.15
N PRO A 83 -4.99 -11.87 15.35
CA PRO A 83 -5.31 -11.11 16.57
C PRO A 83 -4.22 -10.11 17.01
N ALA A 84 -3.00 -10.25 16.48
CA ALA A 84 -1.90 -9.32 16.75
C ALA A 84 -2.04 -7.97 16.00
N ILE A 85 -2.90 -7.91 14.97
CA ILE A 85 -3.16 -6.69 14.23
C ILE A 85 -4.24 -5.89 14.99
N SER A 86 -3.87 -4.69 15.43
CA SER A 86 -4.83 -3.70 15.93
C SER A 86 -5.23 -2.74 14.82
N LEU A 87 -6.50 -2.33 14.77
CA LEU A 87 -7.00 -1.25 13.91
C LEU A 87 -7.47 -0.04 14.72
N ASP A 88 -7.10 0.01 16.01
CA ASP A 88 -7.55 1.05 16.92
C ASP A 88 -7.11 2.43 16.41
N GLY A 89 -8.06 3.36 16.32
CA GLY A 89 -7.84 4.71 15.83
C GLY A 89 -7.93 4.86 14.30
N PHE A 90 -8.15 3.77 13.56
CA PHE A 90 -8.42 3.82 12.12
C PHE A 90 -9.90 3.72 11.76
N GLU A 91 -10.79 3.53 12.73
CA GLU A 91 -12.24 3.38 12.52
C GLU A 91 -12.84 4.54 11.72
N PRO A 92 -12.53 5.83 12.00
CA PRO A 92 -13.06 6.93 11.21
C PRO A 92 -12.62 6.86 9.74
N THR A 93 -11.38 6.41 9.49
CA THR A 93 -10.84 6.27 8.13
C THR A 93 -11.53 5.12 7.39
N ILE A 94 -11.73 3.99 8.06
CA ILE A 94 -12.44 2.83 7.49
C ILE A 94 -13.89 3.20 7.15
N GLN A 95 -14.58 3.92 8.05
CA GLN A 95 -15.95 4.39 7.83
C GLN A 95 -16.03 5.38 6.67
N LEU A 96 -15.09 6.33 6.59
CA LEU A 96 -14.97 7.27 5.48
C LEU A 96 -14.83 6.55 4.13
N LEU A 97 -13.91 5.59 4.06
CA LEU A 97 -13.64 4.83 2.84
C LEU A 97 -14.87 4.03 2.40
N GLN A 98 -15.54 3.36 3.33
CA GLN A 98 -16.78 2.64 3.06
C GLN A 98 -17.88 3.58 2.55
N ALA A 99 -18.09 4.73 3.20
CA ALA A 99 -19.07 5.72 2.78
C ALA A 99 -18.78 6.27 1.37
N CYS A 100 -17.51 6.54 1.05
CA CYS A 100 -17.12 6.94 -0.30
C CYS A 100 -17.41 5.85 -1.33
N TYR A 101 -17.15 4.58 -1.00
CA TYR A 101 -17.45 3.48 -1.90
C TYR A 101 -18.95 3.34 -2.15
N ASP A 102 -19.75 3.38 -1.09
CA ASP A 102 -21.22 3.26 -1.18
C ASP A 102 -21.83 4.46 -1.91
N GLY A 103 -21.27 5.64 -1.71
CA GLY A 103 -21.68 6.91 -2.33
C GLY A 103 -21.18 7.16 -3.75
N ARG A 104 -20.50 6.19 -4.38
CA ARG A 104 -19.82 6.40 -5.67
C ARG A 104 -20.74 6.71 -6.85
N TYR A 105 -22.03 6.39 -6.75
CA TYR A 105 -23.00 6.64 -7.81
C TYR A 105 -23.89 7.84 -7.48
N PRO A 106 -24.25 8.68 -8.48
CA PRO A 106 -25.04 9.90 -8.26
C PRO A 106 -26.43 9.67 -7.68
N ASP A 107 -26.98 8.47 -7.84
CA ASP A 107 -28.29 8.03 -7.35
C ASP A 107 -28.24 7.39 -5.96
N SER A 108 -27.06 7.26 -5.37
CA SER A 108 -26.92 6.74 -4.01
C SER A 108 -27.49 7.73 -2.98
N ALA A 109 -28.15 7.19 -1.96
CA ALA A 109 -28.64 7.97 -0.82
C ALA A 109 -27.54 8.24 0.24
N ALA A 110 -26.28 8.02 -0.10
CA ALA A 110 -25.16 8.14 0.83
C ALA A 110 -24.82 9.60 1.12
N ASP A 111 -24.15 9.83 2.24
CA ASP A 111 -23.68 11.15 2.64
C ASP A 111 -22.74 11.77 1.58
N PRO A 112 -22.64 13.11 1.53
CA PRO A 112 -21.79 13.79 0.56
C PRO A 112 -20.33 13.33 0.67
N MET A 113 -19.73 12.99 -0.47
CA MET A 113 -18.32 12.61 -0.53
C MET A 113 -17.40 13.75 -0.05
N PRO A 114 -16.23 13.42 0.53
CA PRO A 114 -15.24 14.40 0.93
C PRO A 114 -14.84 15.29 -0.25
N ARG A 115 -14.71 16.59 0.03
CA ARG A 115 -14.28 17.61 -0.95
C ARG A 115 -12.89 18.16 -0.64
N ALA A 116 -12.17 17.50 0.24
CA ALA A 116 -10.83 17.88 0.66
C ALA A 116 -9.94 16.64 0.73
N THR A 117 -8.65 16.87 0.52
CA THR A 117 -7.60 15.84 0.60
C THR A 117 -7.00 15.74 2.00
N ALA A 118 -7.55 16.45 2.99
CA ALA A 118 -7.06 16.43 4.37
C ALA A 118 -7.03 15.00 4.94
N GLU A 119 -7.96 14.15 4.51
CA GLU A 119 -8.06 12.75 4.93
C GLU A 119 -7.05 11.82 4.26
N LEU A 120 -6.34 12.28 3.22
CA LEU A 120 -5.34 11.46 2.52
C LEU A 120 -4.25 10.98 3.47
N HIS A 121 -3.84 11.81 4.44
CA HIS A 121 -2.86 11.42 5.44
C HIS A 121 -3.33 10.22 6.29
N ASN A 122 -4.61 10.19 6.65
CA ASN A 122 -5.20 9.10 7.43
C ASN A 122 -5.30 7.81 6.60
N VAL A 123 -5.66 7.94 5.32
CA VAL A 123 -5.64 6.83 4.35
C VAL A 123 -4.23 6.24 4.21
N ASP A 124 -3.22 7.11 4.05
CA ASP A 124 -1.82 6.69 3.97
C ASP A 124 -1.41 5.92 5.23
N ARG A 125 -1.73 6.43 6.42
CA ARG A 125 -1.42 5.76 7.69
C ARG A 125 -2.09 4.39 7.82
N LEU A 126 -3.38 4.27 7.47
CA LEU A 126 -4.10 2.99 7.51
C LEU A 126 -3.46 1.97 6.55
N TYR A 127 -3.23 2.37 5.31
CA TYR A 127 -2.69 1.48 4.29
C TYR A 127 -1.27 1.01 4.65
N MET A 128 -0.41 1.93 5.12
CA MET A 128 0.94 1.61 5.57
C MET A 128 0.95 0.67 6.78
N HIS A 129 0.10 0.94 7.76
CA HIS A 129 -0.04 0.10 8.94
C HIS A 129 -0.38 -1.34 8.55
N LEU A 130 -1.42 -1.52 7.73
CA LEU A 130 -1.79 -2.84 7.21
C LEU A 130 -0.67 -3.47 6.37
N ALA A 131 -0.03 -2.72 5.48
CA ALA A 131 1.04 -3.25 4.64
C ALA A 131 2.24 -3.77 5.44
N ASP A 132 2.60 -3.07 6.53
CA ASP A 132 3.71 -3.49 7.38
C ASP A 132 3.40 -4.76 8.18
N GLN A 133 2.13 -4.92 8.57
CA GLN A 133 1.63 -6.14 9.24
C GLN A 133 1.42 -7.32 8.28
N ALA A 134 1.63 -7.15 6.96
CA ALA A 134 1.40 -8.20 5.98
C ALA A 134 2.22 -9.46 6.31
N PRO A 135 1.63 -10.67 6.17
CA PRO A 135 2.27 -11.96 6.43
C PRO A 135 3.28 -12.33 5.32
N LEU A 136 4.10 -11.38 4.91
CA LEU A 136 5.11 -11.49 3.88
C LEU A 136 6.48 -11.32 4.55
N ALA A 137 7.35 -12.30 4.34
CA ALA A 137 8.70 -12.28 4.88
C ALA A 137 9.72 -11.72 3.86
N GLY A 138 10.77 -11.09 4.39
CA GLY A 138 11.95 -10.66 3.63
C GLY A 138 11.60 -9.83 2.40
N ASP A 139 12.23 -10.16 1.27
CA ASP A 139 12.16 -9.33 0.08
C ASP A 139 10.79 -9.33 -0.61
N ARG A 140 9.91 -10.25 -0.23
CA ARG A 140 8.60 -10.41 -0.86
C ARG A 140 7.69 -9.22 -0.59
N LYS A 141 7.89 -8.53 0.54
CA LYS A 141 7.24 -7.25 0.84
C LYS A 141 7.48 -6.22 -0.29
N TRP A 142 8.68 -6.19 -0.89
CA TRP A 142 9.02 -5.27 -1.99
C TRP A 142 8.43 -5.71 -3.33
N SER A 143 8.41 -7.03 -3.58
CA SER A 143 7.95 -7.61 -4.85
C SER A 143 6.46 -7.41 -5.15
N ILE A 144 5.65 -7.15 -4.13
CA ILE A 144 4.20 -6.95 -4.28
C ILE A 144 3.82 -5.51 -4.64
N GLY A 145 4.79 -4.62 -4.86
CA GLY A 145 4.54 -3.27 -5.39
C GLY A 145 4.05 -2.24 -4.38
N VAL A 146 3.80 -2.63 -3.12
CA VAL A 146 3.35 -1.69 -2.07
C VAL A 146 4.43 -0.65 -1.77
N PHE A 147 5.68 -1.10 -1.59
CA PHE A 147 6.77 -0.24 -1.15
C PHE A 147 7.27 0.79 -2.18
N PRO A 148 7.31 0.51 -3.49
CA PRO A 148 7.65 1.53 -4.49
C PRO A 148 6.76 2.78 -4.41
N HIS A 149 5.45 2.65 -4.14
CA HIS A 149 4.55 3.80 -3.96
C HIS A 149 4.74 4.53 -2.61
N LEU A 150 5.20 3.80 -1.59
CA LEU A 150 5.50 4.34 -0.26
C LEU A 150 6.86 5.08 -0.21
N TYR A 151 7.88 4.51 -0.85
CA TYR A 151 9.24 5.07 -0.88
C TYR A 151 9.31 6.39 -1.65
N MET A 152 8.60 6.51 -2.78
CA MET A 152 8.58 7.77 -3.55
C MET A 152 8.00 8.93 -2.74
N ALA A 153 6.97 8.67 -1.93
CA ALA A 153 6.30 9.69 -1.14
C ALA A 153 7.05 10.10 0.12
N HIS A 154 7.70 9.16 0.80
CA HIS A 154 8.46 9.45 2.01
C HIS A 154 9.84 10.03 1.71
N LEU A 155 10.45 9.69 0.57
CA LEU A 155 11.80 10.11 0.21
C LEU A 155 11.88 11.22 -0.85
N GLY A 156 10.74 11.63 -1.43
CA GLY A 156 10.71 12.67 -2.46
C GLY A 156 11.42 12.30 -3.76
N VAL A 157 11.47 11.01 -4.10
CA VAL A 157 12.12 10.50 -5.33
C VAL A 157 11.07 10.32 -6.43
N SER A 158 11.36 10.83 -7.62
CA SER A 158 10.43 10.85 -8.77
C SER A 158 10.45 9.60 -9.64
N ASN A 159 11.46 8.72 -9.48
CA ASN A 159 11.61 7.51 -10.28
C ASN A 159 11.51 6.28 -9.39
N MET A 160 10.78 5.25 -9.86
CA MET A 160 10.77 3.94 -9.21
C MET A 160 12.18 3.36 -9.27
N PRO A 161 12.81 3.01 -8.14
CA PRO A 161 14.09 2.34 -8.18
C PRO A 161 13.92 0.93 -8.75
N ASP A 162 14.86 0.53 -9.62
CA ASP A 162 14.97 -0.83 -10.15
C ASP A 162 14.93 -1.85 -8.98
N GLY A 163 14.27 -2.99 -9.14
CA GLY A 163 14.31 -4.08 -8.16
C GLY A 163 15.73 -4.51 -7.77
N LYS A 164 16.69 -4.45 -8.71
CA LYS A 164 18.13 -4.63 -8.44
C LYS A 164 18.71 -3.51 -7.57
N TRP A 165 18.22 -2.29 -7.69
CA TRP A 165 18.63 -1.15 -6.88
C TRP A 165 18.17 -1.29 -5.42
N MET A 166 16.98 -1.87 -5.19
CA MET A 166 16.51 -2.21 -3.84
C MET A 166 17.32 -3.35 -3.19
N LEU A 167 17.79 -4.31 -4.00
CA LEU A 167 18.53 -5.50 -3.55
C LEU A 167 20.04 -5.26 -3.32
N HIS A 168 20.66 -4.28 -3.99
CA HIS A 168 22.11 -4.06 -3.97
C HIS A 168 22.61 -2.93 -3.05
N GLY A 169 22.04 -2.80 -1.86
CA GLY A 169 22.61 -1.96 -0.80
C GLY A 169 22.15 -0.51 -0.89
N ASN A 170 20.91 -0.28 -0.50
CA ASN A 170 20.34 1.05 -0.33
C ASN A 170 20.99 1.76 0.86
N ALA A 171 22.02 2.58 0.60
CA ALA A 171 22.68 3.39 1.62
C ALA A 171 21.74 4.44 2.26
N ALA A 172 20.66 4.84 1.57
CA ALA A 172 19.63 5.71 2.13
C ALA A 172 18.66 4.98 3.07
N ALA A 173 18.32 3.71 2.79
CA ALA A 173 17.61 2.84 3.75
C ALA A 173 18.49 2.49 4.94
N MET A 174 19.80 2.26 4.73
CA MET A 174 20.77 2.07 5.82
C MET A 174 20.84 3.31 6.73
N ARG A 175 20.68 4.52 6.19
CA ARG A 175 20.64 5.78 6.95
C ARG A 175 19.43 5.84 7.91
N LEU A 176 18.26 5.40 7.44
CA LEU A 176 17.03 5.33 8.22
C LEU A 176 17.05 4.20 9.27
N LEU A 177 17.68 3.06 8.94
CA LEU A 177 17.69 1.88 9.80
C LEU A 177 18.85 1.87 10.82
N THR A 178 19.96 2.59 10.56
CA THR A 178 21.17 2.48 11.40
C THR A 178 21.72 3.81 11.92
N GLY A 179 21.21 4.96 11.45
CA GLY A 179 21.68 6.28 11.86
C GLY A 179 23.13 6.62 11.44
N ARG A 180 23.74 5.83 10.55
CA ARG A 180 25.16 6.00 10.14
C ARG A 180 25.32 6.83 8.86
N PRO A 181 26.47 7.51 8.68
CA PRO A 181 26.79 8.25 7.46
C PRO A 181 27.03 7.34 6.24
N LEU A 182 26.87 7.90 5.04
CA LEU A 182 26.90 7.16 3.77
C LEU A 182 28.31 6.60 3.47
N PRO A 183 28.41 5.40 2.86
CA PRO A 183 29.68 4.90 2.35
C PRO A 183 30.25 5.80 1.23
N ALA A 184 31.57 5.96 1.16
CA ALA A 184 32.27 6.87 0.25
C ALA A 184 31.94 6.68 -1.25
N ILE A 185 31.51 5.49 -1.66
CA ILE A 185 31.07 5.21 -3.03
C ILE A 185 29.79 5.98 -3.40
N VAL A 186 28.93 6.26 -2.43
CA VAL A 186 27.68 7.02 -2.61
C VAL A 186 27.94 8.51 -2.68
N GLU A 187 28.93 9.02 -1.96
CA GLU A 187 29.40 10.42 -2.10
C GLU A 187 29.93 10.70 -3.50
N ARG A 188 30.69 9.75 -4.08
CA ARG A 188 31.15 9.86 -5.47
C ARG A 188 30.00 9.94 -6.47
N TRP A 189 28.95 9.15 -6.27
CA TRP A 189 27.77 9.18 -7.15
C TRP A 189 26.93 10.45 -6.98
N ARG A 190 26.83 10.98 -5.76
CA ARG A 190 26.16 12.25 -5.49
C ARG A 190 26.87 13.43 -6.20
N ASN A 191 28.20 13.41 -6.20
CA ASN A 191 28.99 14.42 -6.90
C ASN A 191 28.91 14.26 -8.42
N ALA A 192 28.81 13.04 -8.94
CA ALA A 192 28.61 12.79 -10.37
C ALA A 192 27.21 13.25 -10.86
N ALA A 193 26.16 13.03 -10.08
CA ALA A 193 24.80 13.47 -10.42
C ALA A 193 24.66 15.00 -10.37
N ALA A 194 25.39 15.69 -9.49
CA ALA A 194 25.43 17.15 -9.45
C ALA A 194 26.14 17.77 -10.67
N LEU A 195 27.01 17.01 -11.35
CA LEU A 195 27.75 17.47 -12.53
C LEU A 195 26.99 17.24 -13.84
N HIS A 196 26.03 16.30 -13.87
CA HIS A 196 25.24 15.98 -15.06
C HIS A 196 23.75 15.76 -14.72
N PRO A 197 22.97 16.83 -14.49
CA PRO A 197 21.58 16.74 -14.04
C PRO A 197 20.61 16.13 -15.06
N HIS A 198 21.06 15.87 -16.29
CA HIS A 198 20.26 15.27 -17.37
C HIS A 198 20.79 13.91 -17.84
N ALA A 199 21.82 13.36 -17.18
CA ALA A 199 22.41 12.07 -17.52
C ALA A 199 22.01 10.99 -16.51
N ILE A 200 20.70 10.82 -16.30
CA ILE A 200 20.15 9.56 -15.81
C ILE A 200 18.91 9.32 -16.68
N PRO A 201 18.88 8.24 -17.48
CA PRO A 201 17.73 7.94 -18.34
C PRO A 201 16.45 7.69 -17.53
#